data_AF-A0A6L8B9P5-F1
#
_entry.id   AF-A0A6L8B9P5-F1
#
_cell.length_a   1.000
_cell.length_b   1.000
_cell.length_c   1.000
_cell.angle_alpha   90.00
_cell.angle_beta   90.00
_cell.angle_gamma   90.00
#
_symmetry.space_group_name_H-M   'P 1'
#
loop_
_entity.id
_entity.type
_entity.pdbx_description
1 polymer ?
#
loop_
_entity_poly.entity_id
_entity_poly.type
_entity_poly.pdbx_seq_one_letter_code
_entity_poly.pdbx_strand_id
1 'polypeptide(L)'
;MLLRFGVGNHLSIRDYQELLLSASRRIKREGLTMPVPTLQEDVVPLAAIYGPNAAGKSNLISALDEIRRAVIRSHKDLDATDPIPRYPFRLDDESPTSPTQFDCTFTLGGRSDDEFENVYEYGFEYTAKEFEREWLYQTVRKQRQSTQLLFERKTENGQVQVNCGSELRGENRLIEKITRPNSLFLSAAAQNNHPKLTDIYRYFAKRWRVIPHETAMEEAAVVQRLLDYPHMKQLLQLVQQADVGITDIDLQGVQPNQYQLDFAQNVVGAMSEIIRPEIDTEAIGQRVLDKLR
;
A
#
# COMPACT_ATOMS: atom_id res chain seq x y z
N MET A 1 -5.77 -3.15 9.97
CA MET A 1 -6.48 -3.98 8.97
C MET A 1 -7.25 -3.06 8.04
N LEU A 2 -7.36 -3.35 6.74
CA LEU A 2 -8.22 -2.57 5.83
C LEU A 2 -9.69 -2.85 6.13
N LEU A 3 -10.53 -1.83 6.19
CA LEU A 3 -11.97 -1.91 6.49
C LEU A 3 -12.86 -1.44 5.33
N ARG A 4 -12.44 -0.36 4.66
CA ARG A 4 -13.08 0.21 3.47
C ARG A 4 -12.00 0.62 2.49
N PHE A 5 -12.27 0.45 1.19
CA PHE A 5 -11.51 1.09 0.13
C PHE A 5 -12.46 1.74 -0.88
N GLY A 6 -12.21 3.01 -1.21
CA GLY A 6 -12.94 3.81 -2.18
C GLY A 6 -12.04 4.20 -3.34
N VAL A 7 -12.58 4.16 -4.56
CA VAL A 7 -11.90 4.59 -5.78
C VAL A 7 -12.87 5.22 -6.76
N GLY A 8 -12.49 6.34 -7.36
CA GLY A 8 -13.22 6.98 -8.46
C GLY A 8 -12.26 7.48 -9.53
N ASN A 9 -12.72 7.44 -10.79
CA ASN A 9 -11.96 7.88 -11.96
C ASN A 9 -10.55 7.24 -12.07
N HIS A 10 -10.51 5.91 -12.16
CA HIS A 10 -9.29 5.12 -12.29
C HIS A 10 -9.48 3.94 -13.25
N LEU A 11 -8.69 3.88 -14.33
CA LEU A 11 -8.72 2.82 -15.34
C LEU A 11 -10.13 2.53 -15.86
N SER A 12 -10.72 1.37 -15.54
CA SER A 12 -12.09 1.00 -15.95
C SER A 12 -13.18 1.47 -14.97
N ILE A 13 -12.81 2.16 -13.90
CA ILE A 13 -13.71 2.64 -12.84
C ILE A 13 -13.93 4.12 -13.08
N ARG A 14 -15.06 4.48 -13.69
CA ARG A 14 -15.45 5.89 -13.90
C ARG A 14 -15.99 6.48 -12.60
N ASP A 15 -17.14 5.99 -12.18
CA ASP A 15 -17.86 6.48 -11.01
C ASP A 15 -17.25 5.93 -9.72
N TYR A 16 -17.39 6.67 -8.62
CA TYR A 16 -16.89 6.25 -7.32
C TYR A 16 -17.51 4.92 -6.87
N GLN A 17 -16.67 3.98 -6.45
CA GLN A 17 -17.06 2.65 -5.97
C GLN A 17 -16.33 2.31 -4.67
N GLU A 18 -16.98 1.51 -3.84
CA GLU A 18 -16.47 1.09 -2.54
C GLU A 18 -16.42 -0.42 -2.37
N LEU A 19 -15.32 -0.90 -1.79
CA LEU A 19 -15.20 -2.23 -1.21
C LEU A 19 -15.33 -2.10 0.32
N LEU A 20 -16.40 -2.66 0.87
CA LEU A 20 -16.67 -2.69 2.31
C LEU A 20 -16.37 -4.09 2.88
N LEU A 21 -15.57 -4.13 3.94
CA LEU A 21 -15.20 -5.36 4.65
C LEU A 21 -15.93 -5.49 6.00
N SER A 22 -16.99 -4.73 6.22
CA SER A 22 -17.87 -4.90 7.37
C SER A 22 -18.64 -6.21 7.27
N ALA A 23 -18.74 -6.93 8.39
CA ALA A 23 -19.45 -8.19 8.43
C ALA A 23 -20.96 -7.93 8.37
N SER A 24 -21.62 -8.49 7.35
CA SER A 24 -23.08 -8.47 7.32
C SER A 24 -23.66 -9.25 8.51
N ARG A 25 -24.88 -8.89 8.94
CA ARG A 25 -25.59 -9.59 10.01
C ARG A 25 -25.74 -11.11 9.76
N ARG A 26 -25.66 -11.56 8.50
CA ARG A 26 -25.77 -12.97 8.09
C ARG A 26 -24.46 -13.77 8.24
N ILE A 27 -23.32 -13.09 8.35
CA ILE A 27 -21.97 -13.68 8.40
C ILE A 27 -21.39 -13.69 9.83
N LYS A 28 -22.14 -13.17 10.82
CA LYS A 28 -21.78 -13.25 12.24
C LYS A 28 -21.81 -14.69 12.77
N ARG A 29 -20.79 -15.47 12.41
CA ARG A 29 -20.50 -16.79 12.95
C ARG A 29 -19.10 -16.74 13.55
N GLU A 30 -18.95 -17.34 14.73
CA GLU A 30 -17.64 -17.43 15.40
C GLU A 30 -16.59 -18.02 14.46
N GLY A 31 -15.42 -17.39 14.41
CA GLY A 31 -14.30 -17.80 13.57
C GLY A 31 -14.28 -17.24 12.15
N LEU A 32 -15.34 -16.59 11.65
CA LEU A 32 -15.38 -15.99 10.31
C LEU A 32 -15.23 -14.47 10.29
N THR A 33 -15.32 -13.83 11.46
CA THR A 33 -15.25 -12.38 11.61
C THR A 33 -14.25 -11.99 12.69
N MET A 34 -13.73 -10.78 12.60
CA MET A 34 -12.91 -10.16 13.64
C MET A 34 -13.64 -8.94 14.21
N PRO A 35 -13.65 -8.75 15.54
CA PRO A 35 -14.22 -7.55 16.13
C PRO A 35 -13.30 -6.35 15.89
N VAL A 36 -13.88 -5.18 15.61
CA VAL A 36 -13.23 -3.87 15.64
C VAL A 36 -13.90 -3.07 16.77
N PRO A 37 -13.40 -3.18 18.01
CA PRO A 37 -14.10 -2.65 19.17
C PRO A 37 -14.29 -1.13 19.12
N THR A 38 -13.42 -0.42 18.40
CA THR A 38 -13.48 1.03 18.21
C THR A 38 -14.66 1.48 17.37
N LEU A 39 -15.11 0.65 16.43
CA LEU A 39 -16.34 0.88 15.66
C LEU A 39 -17.56 0.19 16.27
N GLN A 40 -17.36 -0.72 17.23
CA GLN A 40 -18.41 -1.62 17.73
C GLN A 40 -19.02 -2.48 16.62
N GLU A 41 -18.18 -2.87 15.65
CA GLU A 41 -18.56 -3.66 14.49
C GLU A 41 -17.67 -4.88 14.35
N ASP A 42 -18.17 -5.89 13.63
CA ASP A 42 -17.40 -7.04 13.20
C ASP A 42 -17.02 -6.87 11.73
N VAL A 43 -15.85 -7.37 11.33
CA VAL A 43 -15.33 -7.25 9.97
C VAL A 43 -14.91 -8.62 9.43
N VAL A 44 -14.86 -8.76 8.11
CA VAL A 44 -14.38 -9.98 7.45
C VAL A 44 -12.90 -9.84 7.11
N PRO A 45 -12.02 -10.75 7.59
CA PRO A 45 -10.58 -10.68 7.33
C PRO A 45 -10.19 -11.11 5.91
N LEU A 46 -11.12 -11.73 5.18
CA LEU A 46 -10.91 -12.27 3.84
C LEU A 46 -12.09 -11.91 2.94
N ALA A 47 -11.79 -11.43 1.74
CA ALA A 47 -12.74 -11.22 0.67
C ALA A 47 -12.20 -11.79 -0.64
N ALA A 48 -13.09 -12.37 -1.45
CA ALA A 48 -12.77 -12.88 -2.78
C ALA A 48 -13.63 -12.14 -3.81
N ILE A 49 -12.99 -11.60 -4.85
CA ILE A 49 -13.64 -10.79 -5.89
C ILE A 49 -13.76 -11.63 -7.15
N TYR A 50 -15.00 -12.00 -7.50
CA TYR A 50 -15.32 -12.78 -8.69
C TYR A 50 -16.10 -11.94 -9.70
N GLY A 51 -16.01 -12.32 -10.97
CA GLY A 51 -16.72 -11.64 -12.05
C GLY A 51 -16.17 -12.06 -13.41
N PRO A 52 -16.89 -11.73 -14.50
CA PRO A 52 -16.48 -12.09 -15.85
C PRO A 52 -15.13 -11.43 -16.23
N ASN A 53 -14.52 -11.92 -17.31
CA ASN A 53 -13.33 -11.28 -17.88
C ASN A 53 -13.66 -9.82 -18.24
N ALA A 54 -12.65 -8.95 -18.13
CA ALA A 54 -12.79 -7.50 -18.35
C ALA A 54 -13.75 -6.75 -17.41
N ALA A 55 -14.29 -7.37 -16.36
CA ALA A 55 -15.13 -6.70 -15.36
C ALA A 55 -14.39 -5.69 -14.45
N GLY A 56 -13.09 -5.43 -14.69
CA GLY A 56 -12.32 -4.47 -13.90
C GLY A 56 -11.69 -5.01 -12.61
N LYS A 57 -11.72 -6.33 -12.36
CA LYS A 57 -11.13 -6.94 -11.16
C LYS A 57 -9.65 -6.59 -10.97
N SER A 58 -8.84 -6.76 -12.03
CA SER A 58 -7.42 -6.40 -11.99
C SER A 58 -7.22 -4.90 -11.77
N ASN A 59 -8.09 -4.06 -12.32
CA ASN A 59 -8.02 -2.61 -12.13
C ASN A 59 -8.37 -2.19 -10.70
N LEU A 60 -9.25 -2.93 -10.00
CA LEU A 60 -9.49 -2.73 -8.57
C LEU A 60 -8.23 -3.09 -7.74
N ILE A 61 -7.52 -4.16 -8.10
CA ILE A 61 -6.23 -4.50 -7.47
C ILE A 61 -5.17 -3.42 -7.78
N SER A 62 -5.12 -2.91 -9.02
CA SER A 62 -4.26 -1.78 -9.39
C SER A 62 -4.57 -0.53 -8.57
N ALA A 63 -5.85 -0.21 -8.37
CA ALA A 63 -6.31 0.91 -7.54
C ALA A 63 -5.83 0.79 -6.09
N LEU A 64 -5.97 -0.40 -5.49
CA LEU A 64 -5.48 -0.70 -4.13
C LEU A 64 -3.96 -0.50 -4.01
N ASP A 65 -3.20 -0.77 -5.07
CA ASP A 65 -1.77 -0.53 -5.07
C ASP A 65 -1.41 0.93 -5.36
N GLU A 66 -2.21 1.62 -6.17
CA GLU A 66 -1.95 3.01 -6.55
C GLU A 66 -2.09 3.97 -5.36
N ILE A 67 -3.12 3.81 -4.52
CA ILE A 67 -3.23 4.59 -3.26
C ILE A 67 -1.99 4.40 -2.39
N ARG A 68 -1.50 3.16 -2.29
CA ARG A 68 -0.30 2.82 -1.52
C ARG A 68 0.95 3.44 -2.14
N ARG A 69 1.11 3.34 -3.48
CA ARG A 69 2.25 3.92 -4.21
C ARG A 69 2.27 5.42 -4.09
N ALA A 70 1.14 6.10 -4.24
CA ALA A 70 1.04 7.55 -4.06
C ALA A 70 1.56 7.96 -2.68
N VAL A 71 1.07 7.33 -1.61
CA VAL A 71 1.51 7.62 -0.23
C VAL A 71 3.01 7.37 -0.05
N ILE A 72 3.57 6.26 -0.54
CA ILE A 72 4.99 5.95 -0.27
C ILE A 72 5.97 6.69 -1.18
N ARG A 73 5.54 7.16 -2.37
CA ARG A 73 6.44 7.68 -3.41
C ARG A 73 6.30 9.18 -3.66
N SER A 74 5.14 9.80 -3.46
CA SER A 74 4.88 11.17 -3.95
C SER A 74 5.87 12.22 -3.44
N HIS A 75 6.39 12.07 -2.21
CA HIS A 75 7.38 13.00 -1.68
C HIS A 75 8.82 12.60 -1.99
N LYS A 76 9.06 11.29 -2.11
CA LYS A 76 10.39 10.68 -2.14
C LYS A 76 10.94 10.58 -3.57
N ASP A 77 10.09 10.21 -4.50
CA ASP A 77 10.49 9.77 -5.84
C ASP A 77 10.17 10.81 -6.93
N LEU A 78 9.37 11.85 -6.60
CA LEU A 78 8.99 12.91 -7.54
C LEU A 78 9.73 14.21 -7.22
N ASP A 79 10.36 14.79 -8.23
CA ASP A 79 10.86 16.16 -8.19
C ASP A 79 9.71 17.17 -8.20
N ALA A 80 9.99 18.43 -7.87
CA ALA A 80 8.96 19.46 -7.72
C ALA A 80 8.18 19.77 -9.01
N THR A 81 8.77 19.48 -10.17
CA THR A 81 8.17 19.73 -11.49
C THR A 81 7.58 18.49 -12.13
N ASP A 82 7.77 17.32 -11.53
CA ASP A 82 7.31 16.07 -12.10
C ASP A 82 5.78 15.97 -12.04
N PRO A 83 5.14 15.47 -13.11
CA PRO A 83 3.73 15.13 -13.06
C PRO A 83 3.49 13.95 -12.12
N ILE A 84 2.33 13.93 -11.47
CA ILE A 84 1.90 12.78 -10.67
C ILE A 84 1.43 11.67 -11.62
N PRO A 85 1.94 10.43 -11.50
CA PRO A 85 1.42 9.28 -12.25
C PRO A 85 -0.08 9.12 -12.02
N ARG A 86 -0.86 9.16 -13.11
CA ARG A 86 -2.31 9.12 -13.05
C ARG A 86 -2.88 8.33 -14.23
N TYR A 87 -3.84 7.45 -13.93
CA TYR A 87 -4.46 6.55 -14.91
C TYR A 87 -5.98 6.68 -14.83
N PRO A 88 -6.57 7.76 -15.36
CA PRO A 88 -8.01 8.00 -15.21
C PRO A 88 -8.83 7.10 -16.11
N PHE A 89 -10.15 7.15 -15.93
CA PHE A 89 -11.09 6.61 -16.92
C PHE A 89 -10.99 7.43 -18.22
N ARG A 90 -10.98 6.75 -19.37
CA ARG A 90 -10.65 7.36 -20.68
C ARG A 90 -11.74 7.21 -21.74
N LEU A 91 -12.90 6.63 -21.40
CA LEU A 91 -13.98 6.38 -22.38
C LEU A 91 -15.08 7.46 -22.34
N ASP A 92 -14.77 8.62 -21.75
CA ASP A 92 -15.56 9.84 -21.87
C ASP A 92 -14.64 11.08 -21.87
N ASP A 93 -15.23 12.24 -22.17
CA ASP A 93 -14.50 13.51 -22.33
C ASP A 93 -14.19 14.20 -20.98
N GLU A 94 -14.96 13.90 -19.94
CA GLU A 94 -14.88 14.58 -18.65
C GLU A 94 -13.78 13.99 -17.76
N SER A 95 -13.78 12.66 -17.59
CA SER A 95 -12.92 11.91 -16.67
C SER A 95 -11.41 12.16 -16.84
N PRO A 96 -10.85 12.32 -18.06
CA PRO A 96 -9.44 12.66 -18.22
C PRO A 96 -9.04 13.97 -17.51
N THR A 97 -9.97 14.91 -17.39
CA THR A 97 -9.74 16.23 -16.79
C THR A 97 -10.22 16.34 -15.34
N SER A 98 -11.22 15.57 -14.93
CA SER A 98 -11.70 15.49 -13.54
C SER A 98 -10.67 14.83 -12.61
N PRO A 99 -10.59 15.14 -11.31
CA PRO A 99 -9.67 14.46 -10.40
C PRO A 99 -9.91 12.95 -10.30
N THR A 100 -8.84 12.20 -9.99
CA THR A 100 -8.93 10.82 -9.51
C THR A 100 -9.05 10.84 -7.99
N GLN A 101 -9.93 10.00 -7.42
CA GLN A 101 -10.19 9.92 -5.98
C GLN A 101 -9.79 8.55 -5.44
N PHE A 102 -9.11 8.56 -4.30
CA PHE A 102 -8.87 7.37 -3.50
C PHE A 102 -9.13 7.66 -2.02
N ASP A 103 -9.72 6.70 -1.32
CA ASP A 103 -9.79 6.73 0.13
C ASP A 103 -9.84 5.32 0.72
N CYS A 104 -9.55 5.23 2.01
CA CYS A 104 -9.59 3.99 2.73
C CYS A 104 -9.89 4.23 4.21
N THR A 105 -10.52 3.24 4.82
CA THR A 105 -10.65 3.15 6.28
C THR A 105 -9.84 1.95 6.74
N PHE A 106 -8.98 2.13 7.72
CA PHE A 106 -8.15 1.05 8.23
C PHE A 106 -7.87 1.17 9.73
N THR A 107 -7.55 0.06 10.35
CA THR A 107 -7.13 0.00 11.75
C THR A 107 -5.62 -0.03 11.92
N LEU A 108 -5.13 0.66 12.95
CA LEU A 108 -3.73 0.69 13.36
C LEU A 108 -3.63 0.80 14.90
N GLY A 109 -2.80 -0.05 15.50
CA GLY A 109 -2.67 -0.22 16.96
C GLY A 109 -2.88 -1.69 17.38
N GLY A 110 -2.91 -1.96 18.68
CA GLY A 110 -3.29 -3.27 19.24
C GLY A 110 -2.20 -4.34 19.22
N ARG A 111 -0.98 -4.01 19.68
CA ARG A 111 0.12 -4.99 19.83
C ARG A 111 0.17 -5.66 21.22
N SER A 112 -0.57 -5.12 22.19
CA SER A 112 -0.72 -5.63 23.55
C SER A 112 -2.17 -5.48 24.00
N ASP A 113 -2.56 -6.23 25.03
CA ASP A 113 -3.93 -6.26 25.57
C ASP A 113 -4.44 -4.88 26.07
N ASP A 114 -3.53 -3.92 26.28
CA ASP A 114 -3.82 -2.59 26.82
C ASP A 114 -3.86 -1.44 25.78
N GLU A 115 -3.49 -1.70 24.52
CA GLU A 115 -3.56 -0.67 23.47
C GLU A 115 -4.84 -0.78 22.65
N PHE A 116 -5.69 0.25 22.69
CA PHE A 116 -6.86 0.31 21.82
C PHE A 116 -6.46 0.46 20.35
N GLU A 117 -7.08 -0.36 19.51
CA GLU A 117 -6.99 -0.27 18.06
C GLU A 117 -7.64 1.03 17.57
N ASN A 118 -6.89 1.93 16.94
CA ASN A 118 -7.45 3.16 16.37
C ASN A 118 -7.91 2.91 14.94
N VAL A 119 -8.97 3.59 14.52
CA VAL A 119 -9.48 3.54 13.14
C VAL A 119 -9.13 4.86 12.46
N TYR A 120 -8.62 4.78 11.25
CA TYR A 120 -8.22 5.91 10.45
C TYR A 120 -9.00 5.92 9.15
N GLU A 121 -9.45 7.11 8.75
CA GLU A 121 -10.03 7.36 7.43
C GLU A 121 -9.09 8.32 6.71
N TYR A 122 -8.51 7.85 5.61
CA TYR A 122 -7.52 8.57 4.82
C TYR A 122 -7.91 8.59 3.36
N GLY A 123 -7.78 9.73 2.69
CA GLY A 123 -8.01 9.81 1.26
C GLY A 123 -7.43 11.08 0.64
N PHE A 124 -7.45 11.12 -0.68
CA PHE A 124 -7.01 12.25 -1.47
C PHE A 124 -7.66 12.27 -2.84
N GLU A 125 -7.65 13.46 -3.45
CA GLU A 125 -8.02 13.69 -4.83
C GLU A 125 -6.89 14.39 -5.55
N TYR A 126 -6.64 13.99 -6.80
CA TYR A 126 -5.49 14.50 -7.54
C TYR A 126 -5.68 14.50 -9.05
N THR A 127 -4.95 15.39 -9.69
CA THR A 127 -4.76 15.44 -11.14
C THR A 127 -3.34 15.04 -11.49
N ALA A 128 -2.96 15.07 -12.77
CA ALA A 128 -1.57 14.85 -13.16
C ALA A 128 -0.62 15.96 -12.67
N LYS A 129 -1.16 17.09 -12.18
CA LYS A 129 -0.38 18.26 -11.76
C LYS A 129 -0.18 18.30 -10.24
N GLU A 130 -1.25 18.11 -9.48
CA GLU A 130 -1.24 18.32 -8.03
C GLU A 130 -2.27 17.44 -7.33
N PHE A 131 -2.01 17.14 -6.06
CA PHE A 131 -3.05 16.67 -5.15
C PHE A 131 -3.91 17.89 -4.80
N GLU A 132 -5.20 17.86 -5.10
CA GLU A 132 -6.13 18.96 -4.85
C GLU A 132 -6.65 18.92 -3.41
N ARG A 133 -6.95 17.72 -2.91
CA ARG A 133 -7.41 17.46 -1.55
C ARG A 133 -6.69 16.27 -0.95
N GLU A 134 -6.47 16.30 0.36
CA GLU A 134 -6.06 15.14 1.14
C GLU A 134 -6.61 15.30 2.56
N TRP A 135 -7.10 14.22 3.15
CA TRP A 135 -7.71 14.25 4.47
C TRP A 135 -7.30 13.04 5.28
N LEU A 136 -7.25 13.23 6.59
CA LEU A 136 -7.01 12.19 7.55
C LEU A 136 -7.81 12.43 8.83
N TYR A 137 -8.70 11.49 9.15
CA TYR A 137 -9.44 11.45 10.40
C TYR A 137 -9.02 10.25 11.23
N GLN A 138 -9.14 10.38 12.54
CA GLN A 138 -8.90 9.30 13.50
C GLN A 138 -10.12 9.12 14.38
N THR A 139 -10.63 7.89 14.43
CA THR A 139 -11.63 7.47 15.41
C THR A 139 -10.96 6.68 16.53
N VAL A 140 -11.21 7.10 17.76
CA VAL A 140 -10.66 6.50 18.98
C VAL A 140 -11.76 6.00 19.90
N ARG A 141 -11.49 4.90 20.61
CA ARG A 141 -12.37 4.38 21.66
C ARG A 141 -11.95 4.97 23.01
N LYS A 142 -12.66 6.01 23.46
CA LYS A 142 -12.57 6.54 24.83
C LYS A 142 -13.80 6.04 25.63
N GLN A 143 -14.36 6.86 26.52
CA GLN A 143 -15.66 6.57 27.15
C GLN A 143 -16.82 6.49 26.13
N ARG A 144 -16.70 7.19 25.01
CA ARG A 144 -17.54 7.11 23.81
C ARG A 144 -16.66 7.14 22.56
N GLN A 145 -17.17 6.63 21.45
CA GLN A 145 -16.54 6.76 20.14
C GLN A 145 -16.43 8.25 19.78
N SER A 146 -15.24 8.68 19.36
CA SER A 146 -14.98 10.05 18.94
C SER A 146 -14.11 10.05 17.69
N THR A 147 -14.61 10.68 16.64
CA THR A 147 -13.86 10.95 15.41
C THR A 147 -13.26 12.34 15.49
N GLN A 148 -11.96 12.44 15.24
CA GLN A 148 -11.15 13.63 15.36
C GLN A 148 -10.45 13.90 14.03
N LEU A 149 -10.45 15.15 13.59
CA LEU A 149 -9.62 15.59 12.47
C LEU A 149 -8.14 15.49 12.87
N LEU A 150 -7.31 14.86 12.04
CA LEU A 150 -5.86 15.00 12.14
C LEU A 150 -5.41 16.12 11.21
N PHE A 151 -5.70 16.01 9.92
CA PHE A 151 -5.49 17.12 8.99
C PHE A 151 -6.43 17.06 7.78
N GLU A 152 -6.62 18.23 7.19
CA GLU A 152 -7.18 18.44 5.86
C GLU A 152 -6.23 19.35 5.08
N ARG A 153 -5.83 18.92 3.91
CA ARG A 153 -4.96 19.65 2.99
C ARG A 153 -5.77 20.04 1.76
N LYS A 154 -5.59 21.28 1.32
CA LYS A 154 -6.08 21.77 0.02
C LYS A 154 -4.95 22.44 -0.75
N THR A 155 -4.97 22.32 -2.07
CA THR A 155 -4.11 23.12 -2.95
C THR A 155 -4.97 24.16 -3.65
N GLU A 156 -4.62 25.43 -3.48
CA GLU A 156 -5.27 26.53 -4.18
C GLU A 156 -4.20 27.38 -4.86
N ASN A 157 -4.33 27.60 -6.17
CA ASN A 157 -3.38 28.38 -6.96
C ASN A 157 -1.92 27.89 -6.82
N GLY A 158 -1.71 26.57 -6.71
CA GLY A 158 -0.39 25.96 -6.51
C GLY A 158 0.19 26.15 -5.10
N GLN A 159 -0.59 26.68 -4.15
CA GLN A 159 -0.20 26.81 -2.75
C GLN A 159 -0.87 25.73 -1.91
N VAL A 160 -0.08 25.00 -1.14
CA VAL A 160 -0.56 23.99 -0.21
C VAL A 160 -0.98 24.67 1.09
N GLN A 161 -2.21 24.41 1.54
CA GLN A 161 -2.74 24.85 2.83
C GLN A 161 -3.16 23.63 3.63
N VAL A 162 -2.75 23.56 4.90
CA VAL A 162 -3.06 22.41 5.77
C VAL A 162 -3.75 22.86 7.05
N ASN A 163 -5.02 22.51 7.19
CA ASN A 163 -5.76 22.62 8.44
C ASN A 163 -5.45 21.41 9.32
N CYS A 164 -4.79 21.61 10.45
CA CYS A 164 -4.47 20.54 11.40
C CYS A 164 -5.44 20.56 12.57
N GLY A 165 -6.00 19.40 12.92
CA GLY A 165 -6.81 19.25 14.13
C GLY A 165 -5.98 19.31 15.41
N SER A 166 -6.63 19.58 16.54
CA SER A 166 -5.98 19.79 17.85
C SER A 166 -5.17 18.59 18.36
N GLU A 167 -5.45 17.40 17.84
CA GLU A 167 -4.86 16.12 18.26
C GLU A 167 -3.66 15.72 17.39
N LEU A 168 -3.31 16.53 16.39
CA LEU A 168 -2.12 16.37 15.57
C LEU A 168 -0.99 17.28 16.09
N ARG A 169 -0.21 16.78 17.06
CA ARG A 169 0.96 17.48 17.60
C ARG A 169 2.19 17.25 16.71
N GLY A 170 3.01 18.29 16.54
CA GLY A 170 4.25 18.23 15.77
C GLY A 170 4.57 19.54 15.06
N GLU A 171 5.63 19.52 14.25
CA GLU A 171 6.12 20.61 13.39
C GLU A 171 5.22 20.82 12.14
N ASN A 172 3.89 20.81 12.30
CA ASN A 172 2.94 20.75 11.17
C ASN A 172 3.10 21.92 10.20
N ARG A 173 3.33 23.13 10.71
CA ARG A 173 3.54 24.35 9.89
C ARG A 173 4.83 24.29 9.08
N LEU A 174 5.87 23.65 9.60
CA LEU A 174 7.12 23.47 8.86
C LEU A 174 6.88 22.46 7.73
N ILE A 175 6.21 21.35 8.03
CA ILE A 175 5.88 20.32 7.05
C ILE A 175 4.97 20.88 5.94
N GLU A 176 3.97 21.69 6.29
CA GLU A 176 3.11 22.40 5.33
C GLU A 176 3.95 23.24 4.35
N LYS A 177 4.89 24.05 4.86
CA LYS A 177 5.75 24.91 4.04
C LYS A 177 6.66 24.16 3.06
N ILE A 178 7.08 22.94 3.40
CA ILE A 178 7.94 22.11 2.54
C ILE A 178 7.14 21.11 1.68
N THR A 179 5.83 21.02 1.89
CA THR A 179 4.96 20.13 1.12
C THR A 179 4.69 20.76 -0.24
N ARG A 180 5.08 20.04 -1.29
CA ARG A 180 4.86 20.45 -2.68
C ARG A 180 3.42 20.13 -3.13
N PRO A 181 2.85 20.87 -4.10
CA PRO A 181 1.54 20.55 -4.67
C PRO A 181 1.44 19.11 -5.21
N ASN A 182 2.54 18.59 -5.77
CA ASN A 182 2.65 17.23 -6.29
C ASN A 182 3.08 16.18 -5.24
N SER A 183 3.05 16.53 -3.95
CA SER A 183 3.34 15.62 -2.84
C SER A 183 2.19 15.61 -1.85
N LEU A 184 1.79 14.43 -1.41
CA LEU A 184 0.93 14.26 -0.24
C LEU A 184 1.63 14.79 1.02
N PHE A 185 0.85 15.42 1.90
CA PHE A 185 1.28 15.90 3.20
C PHE A 185 1.61 14.73 4.12
N LEU A 186 0.86 13.61 4.08
CA LEU A 186 1.21 12.40 4.84
C LEU A 186 2.62 11.90 4.50
N SER A 187 2.97 11.91 3.22
CA SER A 187 4.29 11.50 2.72
C SER A 187 5.38 12.47 3.17
N ALA A 188 5.17 13.77 3.00
CA ALA A 188 6.11 14.81 3.43
C ALA A 188 6.34 14.75 4.95
N ALA A 189 5.28 14.60 5.73
CA ALA A 189 5.34 14.49 7.18
C ALA A 189 6.17 13.28 7.63
N ALA A 190 5.96 12.11 7.02
CA ALA A 190 6.70 10.91 7.36
C ALA A 190 8.19 11.01 7.05
N GLN A 191 8.56 11.59 5.90
CA GLN A 191 9.97 11.78 5.54
C GLN A 191 10.68 12.83 6.41
N ASN A 192 9.91 13.71 7.04
CA ASN A 192 10.41 14.70 7.99
C ASN A 192 10.17 14.29 9.46
N ASN A 193 10.10 12.99 9.72
CA ASN A 193 10.04 12.39 11.06
C ASN A 193 8.86 12.88 11.93
N HIS A 194 7.70 13.19 11.33
CA HIS A 194 6.53 13.59 12.09
C HIS A 194 6.12 12.48 13.07
N PRO A 195 5.97 12.75 14.39
CA PRO A 195 5.80 11.72 15.41
C PRO A 195 4.59 10.80 15.17
N LYS A 196 3.43 11.38 14.85
CA LYS A 196 2.18 10.64 14.61
C LYS A 196 2.01 10.12 13.17
N LEU A 197 2.18 11.00 12.18
CA LEU A 197 1.95 10.66 10.76
C LEU A 197 2.91 9.60 10.23
N THR A 198 4.12 9.48 10.79
CA THR A 198 5.07 8.41 10.40
C THR A 198 4.51 7.02 10.70
N ASP A 199 3.77 6.83 11.79
CA ASP A 199 3.17 5.52 12.13
C ASP A 199 2.06 5.13 11.14
N ILE A 200 1.28 6.12 10.73
CA ILE A 200 0.20 5.96 9.76
C ILE A 200 0.78 5.67 8.39
N TYR A 201 1.79 6.42 7.97
CA TYR A 201 2.56 6.13 6.75
C TYR A 201 3.13 4.70 6.72
N ARG A 202 3.64 4.20 7.87
CA ARG A 202 4.17 2.83 7.96
C ARG A 202 3.10 1.76 7.70
N TYR A 203 1.82 2.04 7.91
CA TYR A 203 0.75 1.12 7.51
C TYR A 203 0.81 0.84 6.00
N PHE A 204 0.82 1.90 5.17
CA PHE A 204 0.94 1.80 3.72
C PHE A 204 2.28 1.20 3.29
N ALA A 205 3.38 1.57 3.95
CA ALA A 205 4.71 1.11 3.56
C ALA A 205 5.02 -0.34 3.94
N LYS A 206 4.51 -0.81 5.09
CA LYS A 206 4.92 -2.11 5.68
C LYS A 206 3.80 -3.13 5.79
N ARG A 207 2.56 -2.70 6.09
CA ARG A 207 1.43 -3.61 6.35
C ARG A 207 0.52 -3.82 5.14
N TRP A 208 0.28 -2.80 4.35
CA TRP A 208 -0.44 -2.94 3.09
C TRP A 208 0.50 -3.55 2.05
N ARG A 209 0.16 -4.74 1.57
CA ARG A 209 0.90 -5.43 0.51
C ARG A 209 -0.06 -5.77 -0.61
N VAL A 210 0.32 -5.42 -1.84
CA VAL A 210 -0.31 -5.91 -3.05
C VAL A 210 0.72 -6.81 -3.73
N ILE A 211 0.29 -8.02 -4.09
CA ILE A 211 1.11 -9.03 -4.76
C ILE A 211 0.48 -9.20 -6.14
N PRO A 212 0.89 -8.44 -7.16
CA PRO A 212 0.43 -8.63 -8.53
C PRO A 212 0.95 -9.96 -9.10
N HIS A 213 0.26 -10.53 -10.07
CA HIS A 213 0.61 -11.84 -10.64
C HIS A 213 1.90 -11.83 -11.50
N GLU A 214 2.57 -10.69 -11.69
CA GLU A 214 3.41 -10.45 -12.87
C GLU A 214 4.93 -10.32 -12.64
N THR A 215 5.50 -10.67 -11.48
CA THR A 215 6.97 -10.59 -11.35
C THR A 215 7.65 -11.82 -10.73
N ALA A 216 8.61 -12.39 -11.47
CA ALA A 216 9.52 -13.44 -11.01
C ALA A 216 10.30 -13.07 -9.73
N MET A 217 10.47 -11.76 -9.46
CA MET A 217 11.08 -11.24 -8.24
C MET A 217 10.25 -11.55 -6.98
N GLU A 218 8.94 -11.75 -7.12
CA GLU A 218 8.03 -12.09 -6.03
C GLU A 218 8.01 -13.60 -5.74
N GLU A 219 8.25 -14.46 -6.75
CA GLU A 219 8.38 -15.90 -6.56
C GLU A 219 9.54 -16.23 -5.62
N ALA A 220 10.72 -15.63 -5.83
CA ALA A 220 11.86 -15.80 -4.95
C ALA A 220 11.58 -15.32 -3.50
N ALA A 221 10.84 -14.21 -3.35
CA ALA A 221 10.45 -13.70 -2.04
C ALA A 221 9.43 -14.60 -1.33
N VAL A 222 8.50 -15.21 -2.08
CA VAL A 222 7.56 -16.21 -1.57
C VAL A 222 8.31 -17.47 -1.14
N VAL A 223 9.22 -17.99 -1.97
CA VAL A 223 10.06 -19.15 -1.66
C VAL A 223 10.88 -18.92 -0.38
N GLN A 224 11.56 -17.78 -0.26
CA GLN A 224 12.31 -17.45 0.96
C GLN A 224 11.42 -17.40 2.20
N ARG A 225 10.22 -16.84 2.10
CA ARG A 225 9.28 -16.84 3.22
C ARG A 225 8.77 -18.24 3.57
N LEU A 226 8.58 -19.11 2.58
CA LEU A 226 8.18 -20.50 2.79
C LEU A 226 9.29 -21.29 3.49
N LEU A 227 10.56 -21.07 3.13
CA LEU A 227 11.71 -21.70 3.80
C LEU A 227 11.74 -21.40 5.30
N ASP A 228 11.44 -20.16 5.68
CA ASP A 228 11.46 -19.71 7.08
C ASP A 228 10.10 -19.84 7.79
N TYR A 229 9.07 -20.40 7.15
CA TYR A 229 7.71 -20.36 7.70
C TYR A 229 7.51 -21.43 8.80
N PRO A 230 7.29 -21.03 10.07
CA PRO A 230 7.26 -21.97 11.20
C PRO A 230 6.02 -22.87 11.24
N HIS A 231 5.03 -22.62 10.39
CA HIS A 231 3.73 -23.30 10.38
C HIS A 231 3.46 -24.03 9.07
N MET A 232 4.50 -24.60 8.45
CA MET A 232 4.40 -25.25 7.14
C MET A 232 3.39 -26.41 7.11
N LYS A 233 3.26 -27.14 8.23
CA LYS A 233 2.27 -28.21 8.38
C LYS A 233 0.83 -27.70 8.28
N GLN A 234 0.53 -26.56 8.91
CA GLN A 234 -0.81 -25.95 8.85
C GLN A 234 -1.10 -25.42 7.44
N LEU A 235 -0.09 -24.85 6.76
CA LEU A 235 -0.23 -24.40 5.38
C LEU A 235 -0.56 -25.58 4.45
N LEU A 236 0.18 -26.69 4.57
CA LEU A 236 -0.08 -27.92 3.83
C LEU A 236 -1.49 -28.46 4.06
N GLN A 237 -1.94 -28.50 5.31
CA GLN A 237 -3.31 -28.91 5.65
C GLN A 237 -4.36 -28.02 4.97
N LEU A 238 -4.14 -26.71 4.91
CA LEU A 238 -5.04 -25.77 4.26
C LEU A 238 -5.07 -25.96 2.73
N VAL A 239 -3.91 -26.18 2.10
CA VAL A 239 -3.80 -26.43 0.67
C VAL A 239 -4.45 -27.77 0.30
N GLN A 240 -4.23 -28.82 1.10
CA GLN A 240 -4.87 -30.14 0.92
C GLN A 240 -6.40 -30.05 1.04
N GLN A 241 -6.92 -29.20 1.93
CA GLN A 241 -8.36 -28.95 2.07
C GLN A 241 -8.98 -28.22 0.86
N ALA A 242 -8.18 -27.51 0.06
CA ALA A 242 -8.65 -26.82 -1.14
C ALA A 242 -8.89 -27.78 -2.33
N ASP A 243 -8.64 -29.08 -2.17
CA ASP A 243 -8.86 -30.17 -3.14
C ASP A 243 -8.24 -29.92 -4.53
N VAL A 244 -7.07 -29.27 -4.53
CA VAL A 244 -6.29 -28.97 -5.74
C VAL A 244 -5.38 -30.12 -6.17
N GLY A 245 -5.51 -31.29 -5.55
CA GLY A 245 -4.64 -32.46 -5.80
C GLY A 245 -3.20 -32.33 -5.31
N ILE A 246 -2.89 -31.27 -4.52
CA ILE A 246 -1.56 -31.05 -3.95
C ILE A 246 -1.42 -31.85 -2.67
N THR A 247 -0.48 -32.80 -2.65
CA THR A 247 -0.21 -33.66 -1.49
C THR A 247 0.93 -33.15 -0.62
N ASP A 248 1.88 -32.43 -1.21
CA ASP A 248 3.06 -31.92 -0.51
C ASP A 248 3.62 -30.67 -1.21
N ILE A 249 4.48 -29.92 -0.51
CA ILE A 249 5.21 -28.76 -1.03
C ILE A 249 6.69 -29.00 -0.75
N ASP A 250 7.43 -29.25 -1.82
CA ASP A 250 8.89 -29.39 -1.78
C ASP A 250 9.55 -28.15 -2.39
N LEU A 251 10.59 -27.64 -1.73
CA LEU A 251 11.33 -26.46 -2.19
C LEU A 251 12.67 -26.91 -2.74
N GLN A 252 12.78 -26.90 -4.07
CA GLN A 252 14.01 -27.29 -4.76
C GLN A 252 14.77 -26.05 -5.23
N GLY A 253 16.01 -25.92 -4.76
CA GLY A 253 16.94 -24.94 -5.32
C GLY A 253 17.31 -25.35 -6.74
N VAL A 254 16.93 -24.55 -7.74
CA VAL A 254 17.35 -24.77 -9.12
C VAL A 254 18.68 -24.05 -9.33
N GLN A 255 19.73 -24.80 -9.66
CA GLN A 255 21.00 -24.23 -10.08
C GLN A 255 20.75 -23.37 -11.34
N PRO A 256 21.13 -22.08 -11.33
CA PRO A 256 20.92 -21.21 -12.47
C PRO A 256 21.66 -21.76 -13.69
N ASN A 257 21.00 -21.74 -14.85
CA ASN A 257 21.62 -22.21 -16.08
C ASN A 257 22.72 -21.23 -16.55
N GLN A 258 23.56 -21.67 -17.48
CA GLN A 258 24.69 -20.85 -17.97
C GLN A 258 24.23 -19.50 -18.50
N TYR A 259 23.08 -19.44 -19.18
CA TYR A 259 22.52 -18.19 -19.69
C TYR A 259 22.18 -17.20 -18.57
N GLN A 260 21.57 -17.68 -17.47
CA GLN A 260 21.25 -16.85 -16.31
C GLN A 260 22.52 -16.35 -15.60
N LEU A 261 23.55 -17.18 -15.51
CA LEU A 261 24.86 -16.79 -14.97
C LEU A 261 25.53 -15.73 -15.84
N ASP A 262 25.58 -15.94 -17.16
CA ASP A 262 26.17 -15.01 -18.13
C ASP A 262 25.41 -13.67 -18.13
N PHE A 263 24.08 -13.72 -18.08
CA PHE A 263 23.26 -12.51 -17.96
C PHE A 263 23.55 -11.74 -16.67
N ALA A 264 23.62 -12.42 -15.52
CA ALA A 264 23.95 -11.79 -14.25
C ALA A 264 25.35 -11.15 -14.28
N GLN A 265 26.34 -11.84 -14.85
CA GLN A 265 27.70 -11.32 -15.02
C GLN A 265 27.72 -10.07 -15.91
N ASN A 266 26.99 -10.08 -17.03
CA ASN A 266 26.90 -8.94 -17.93
C ASN A 266 26.22 -7.73 -17.27
N VAL A 267 25.16 -7.93 -16.48
CA VAL A 267 24.50 -6.86 -15.73
C VAL A 267 25.43 -6.28 -14.66
N VAL A 268 26.13 -7.14 -13.90
CA VAL A 268 27.11 -6.70 -12.90
C VAL A 268 28.25 -5.92 -13.56
N GLY A 269 28.77 -6.39 -14.69
CA GLY A 269 29.79 -5.70 -15.48
C GLY A 269 29.32 -4.33 -15.94
N ALA A 270 28.14 -4.24 -16.57
CA ALA A 270 27.58 -2.96 -17.02
C ALA A 270 27.32 -1.99 -15.86
N MET A 271 26.88 -2.48 -14.69
CA MET A 271 26.70 -1.65 -13.50
C MET A 271 28.02 -1.15 -12.94
N SER A 272 29.09 -1.95 -13.00
CA SER A 272 30.44 -1.54 -12.56
C SER A 272 31.04 -0.42 -13.44
N GLU A 273 30.67 -0.35 -14.72
CA GLU A 273 31.08 0.73 -15.62
C GLU A 273 30.31 2.04 -15.41
N ILE A 274 29.09 1.97 -14.86
CA ILE A 274 28.17 3.12 -14.72
C ILE A 274 28.25 3.78 -13.32
N ILE A 275 28.67 3.04 -12.28
CA ILE A 275 28.62 3.50 -10.87
C ILE A 275 29.99 4.07 -10.42
N ARG A 276 29.96 5.22 -9.73
CA ARG A 276 31.15 5.96 -9.23
C ARG A 276 32.11 5.09 -8.38
N PRO A 277 33.43 5.38 -8.39
CA PRO A 277 34.49 4.54 -7.81
C PRO A 277 34.48 4.36 -6.27
N GLU A 278 33.52 4.96 -5.58
CA GLU A 278 33.38 4.87 -4.10
C GLU A 278 32.57 3.65 -3.65
N ILE A 279 31.94 2.93 -4.58
CA ILE A 279 31.19 1.71 -4.31
C ILE A 279 31.99 0.53 -4.90
N ASP A 280 32.39 -0.39 -4.02
CA ASP A 280 33.09 -1.62 -4.40
C ASP A 280 32.12 -2.58 -5.12
N THR A 281 31.93 -2.32 -6.41
CA THR A 281 31.06 -3.09 -7.31
C THR A 281 31.58 -4.51 -7.53
N GLU A 282 32.87 -4.75 -7.34
CA GLU A 282 33.51 -6.05 -7.48
C GLU A 282 33.15 -6.96 -6.29
N ALA A 283 33.21 -6.44 -5.05
CA ALA A 283 32.75 -7.17 -3.87
C ALA A 283 31.24 -7.44 -3.88
N ILE A 284 30.44 -6.53 -4.44
CA ILE A 284 28.98 -6.74 -4.62
C ILE A 284 28.73 -7.80 -5.70
N GLY A 285 29.41 -7.72 -6.84
CA GLY A 285 29.33 -8.69 -7.92
C GLY A 285 29.71 -10.10 -7.48
N GLN A 286 30.81 -10.24 -6.75
CA GLN A 286 31.27 -11.52 -6.23
C GLN A 286 30.26 -12.12 -5.24
N ARG A 287 29.67 -11.31 -4.35
CA ARG A 287 28.61 -11.76 -3.43
C ARG A 287 27.34 -12.22 -4.14
N VAL A 288 27.00 -11.62 -5.28
CA VAL A 288 25.85 -12.04 -6.08
C VAL A 288 26.16 -13.38 -6.77
N LEU A 289 27.35 -13.53 -7.35
CA LEU A 289 27.78 -14.75 -8.01
C LEU A 289 27.95 -15.93 -7.04
N ASP A 290 28.47 -15.69 -5.84
CA ASP A 290 28.61 -16.71 -4.80
C ASP A 290 27.25 -17.17 -4.25
N LYS A 291 26.20 -16.34 -4.33
CA LYS A 291 24.83 -16.74 -3.99
C LYS A 291 24.10 -17.50 -5.10
N LEU A 292 24.62 -17.45 -6.32
CA LEU A 292 24.06 -18.13 -7.49
C LEU A 292 24.71 -19.50 -7.74
N ARG A 293 25.78 -19.86 -7.03
CA ARG A 293 26.45 -21.16 -7.07
C ARG A 293 26.01 -22.04 -5.91
#